data_AF-A0A6C0AZH8-F1
#
_entry.id   AF-A0A6C0AZH8-F1
#
_cell.length_a   1.000
_cell.length_b   1.000
_cell.length_c   1.000
_cell.angle_alpha   90.00
_cell.angle_beta   90.00
_cell.angle_gamma   90.00
#
_symmetry.space_group_name_H-M   'P 1'
#
loop_
_entity.id
_entity.type
_entity.pdbx_description
1 polymer ?
#
loop_
_entity_poly.entity_id
_entity_poly.type
_entity_poly.pdbx_seq_one_letter_code
_entity_poly.pdbx_strand_id
1 'polypeptide(L)'
;MVSKNHLVVCELFNKHIHGYDDSSYDIVKNHYLCMHVSKNRSIFESRDYNEDDTDEFYECHIMDVADLHGAYYLSYAAQRNKNHPFIRNYKRIISKNNYIQPHIAKVIYLSSGECVAIIKTFWLRLIQRAWKRVFQERKRVFKRRMLPASLRHREIHGSWPKDCYHFPQLHGMLSATATT
;
A
#
# COMPACT_ATOMS: atom_id res chain seq x y z
N MET A 1 5.62 -2.88 -24.62
CA MET A 1 4.27 -2.73 -24.05
C MET A 1 4.38 -2.22 -22.62
N VAL A 2 3.78 -1.07 -22.29
CA VAL A 2 3.72 -0.60 -20.90
C VAL A 2 2.77 -1.52 -20.14
N SER A 3 3.29 -2.32 -19.21
CA SER A 3 2.43 -3.18 -18.39
C SER A 3 1.54 -2.30 -17.52
N LYS A 4 0.21 -2.38 -17.71
CA LYS A 4 -0.76 -1.67 -16.88
C LYS A 4 -0.69 -2.19 -15.44
N ASN A 5 -0.67 -1.27 -14.48
CA ASN A 5 -0.85 -1.61 -13.07
C ASN A 5 -2.35 -1.73 -12.80
N HIS A 6 -2.73 -2.66 -11.93
CA HIS A 6 -4.12 -2.91 -11.55
C HIS A 6 -4.30 -2.69 -10.06
N LEU A 7 -5.54 -2.40 -9.67
CA LEU A 7 -5.95 -2.46 -8.28
C LEU A 7 -6.30 -3.92 -7.96
N VAL A 8 -5.65 -4.49 -6.96
CA VAL A 8 -5.74 -5.91 -6.64
C VAL A 8 -5.86 -6.15 -5.14
N VAL A 9 -6.40 -7.31 -4.77
CA VAL A 9 -6.19 -7.89 -3.45
C VAL A 9 -5.25 -9.08 -3.61
N CYS A 10 -4.21 -9.12 -2.80
CA CYS A 10 -3.19 -10.17 -2.88
C CYS A 10 -2.73 -10.60 -1.49
N GLU A 11 -2.18 -11.81 -1.42
CA GLU A 11 -1.73 -12.44 -0.18
C GLU A 11 -0.34 -13.05 -0.35
N LEU A 12 0.36 -13.29 0.76
CA LEU A 12 1.63 -14.02 0.73
C LEU A 12 1.36 -15.49 0.39
N PHE A 13 2.08 -16.03 -0.59
CA PHE A 13 2.00 -17.45 -0.90
C PHE A 13 2.30 -18.33 0.33
N ASN A 14 1.53 -19.40 0.54
CA ASN A 14 1.87 -20.45 1.50
C ASN A 14 1.42 -21.80 0.94
N LYS A 15 2.38 -22.71 0.73
CA LYS A 15 2.11 -24.06 0.17
C LYS A 15 1.08 -24.87 0.97
N HIS A 16 0.93 -24.60 2.27
CA HIS A 16 -0.03 -25.29 3.14
C HIS A 16 -1.45 -24.71 3.06
N ILE A 17 -1.64 -23.63 2.31
CA ILE A 17 -2.93 -22.97 2.05
C ILE A 17 -3.28 -23.14 0.58
N HIS A 18 -2.35 -22.78 -0.30
CA HIS A 18 -2.61 -22.67 -1.74
C HIS A 18 -2.27 -23.94 -2.53
N GLY A 19 -1.67 -24.94 -1.88
CA GLY A 19 -1.06 -26.06 -2.57
C GLY A 19 0.27 -25.67 -3.23
N TYR A 20 1.05 -26.69 -3.59
CA TYR A 20 2.26 -26.58 -4.40
C TYR A 20 2.62 -27.98 -4.87
N ASP A 21 2.73 -28.18 -6.17
CA ASP A 21 3.11 -29.47 -6.76
C ASP A 21 4.18 -29.30 -7.85
N ASP A 22 4.51 -30.38 -8.54
CA ASP A 22 5.55 -30.41 -9.58
C ASP A 22 5.18 -29.59 -10.84
N SER A 23 3.90 -29.22 -11.00
CA SER A 23 3.45 -28.34 -12.07
C SER A 23 3.54 -26.85 -11.72
N SER A 24 3.72 -26.51 -10.44
CA SER A 24 3.86 -25.13 -9.97
C SER A 24 5.23 -24.53 -10.29
N TYR A 25 5.26 -23.27 -10.72
CA TYR A 25 6.53 -22.55 -10.85
C TYR A 25 7.11 -22.13 -9.50
N ASP A 26 8.42 -22.32 -9.34
CA ASP A 26 9.17 -21.91 -8.15
C ASP A 26 9.03 -20.41 -7.81
N ILE A 27 8.83 -19.57 -8.83
CA ILE A 27 8.68 -18.12 -8.65
C ILE A 27 7.52 -17.76 -7.71
N VAL A 28 6.47 -18.58 -7.66
CA VAL A 28 5.29 -18.40 -6.82
C VAL A 28 5.66 -18.34 -5.33
N LYS A 29 6.68 -19.11 -4.90
CA LYS A 29 7.14 -19.19 -3.51
C LYS A 29 7.58 -17.85 -2.92
N ASN A 30 8.02 -16.93 -3.78
CA ASN A 30 8.60 -15.63 -3.39
C ASN A 30 7.73 -14.43 -3.78
N HIS A 31 6.52 -14.66 -4.27
CA HIS A 31 5.62 -13.61 -4.72
C HIS A 31 4.33 -13.58 -3.91
N TYR A 32 3.60 -12.47 -4.07
CA TYR A 32 2.22 -12.41 -3.64
C TYR A 32 1.35 -13.16 -4.64
N LEU A 33 0.39 -13.95 -4.16
CA LEU A 33 -0.68 -14.47 -4.99
C LEU A 33 -1.75 -13.40 -5.17
N CYS A 34 -2.20 -13.21 -6.41
CA CYS A 34 -3.28 -12.31 -6.74
C CYS A 34 -4.63 -13.05 -6.56
N MET A 35 -5.41 -12.63 -5.56
CA MET A 35 -6.71 -13.23 -5.28
C MET A 35 -7.82 -12.58 -6.12
N HIS A 36 -7.72 -11.26 -6.33
CA HIS A 36 -8.72 -10.50 -7.08
C HIS A 36 -8.07 -9.32 -7.80
N VAL A 37 -8.49 -9.08 -9.04
CA VAL A 37 -8.13 -7.91 -9.84
C VAL A 37 -9.42 -7.13 -10.08
N SER A 38 -9.50 -5.93 -9.51
CA SER A 38 -10.66 -5.07 -9.71
C SER A 38 -10.64 -4.47 -11.11
N LYS A 39 -11.75 -4.65 -11.83
CA LYS A 39 -11.91 -4.21 -13.21
C LYS A 39 -12.51 -2.82 -13.31
N ASN A 40 -13.49 -2.46 -12.47
CA ASN A 40 -14.20 -1.20 -12.66
C ASN A 40 -14.66 -0.45 -11.39
N ARG A 41 -14.34 -0.93 -10.18
CA ARG A 41 -14.77 -0.24 -8.95
C ARG A 41 -13.65 0.55 -8.29
N SER A 42 -13.86 1.85 -8.16
CA SER A 42 -13.06 2.69 -7.28
C SER A 42 -13.23 2.24 -5.83
N ILE A 43 -12.16 2.27 -5.03
CA ILE A 43 -12.24 2.05 -3.57
C ILE A 43 -13.11 3.08 -2.84
N PHE A 44 -13.49 4.16 -3.53
CA PHE A 44 -14.30 5.25 -3.01
C PHE A 44 -15.78 5.14 -3.38
N GLU A 45 -16.16 4.18 -4.23
CA GLU A 45 -17.56 3.94 -4.57
C GLU A 45 -18.31 3.32 -3.38
N SER A 46 -19.63 3.53 -3.35
CA SER A 46 -20.48 2.91 -2.35
C SER A 46 -20.48 1.39 -2.54
N ARG A 47 -20.62 0.68 -1.41
CA ARG A 47 -20.84 -0.76 -1.41
C ARG A 47 -22.33 -1.10 -1.47
N ASP A 48 -23.13 -0.21 -2.06
CA ASP A 48 -24.58 -0.36 -2.10
C ASP A 48 -24.96 -1.25 -3.29
N TYR A 49 -25.49 -2.43 -2.98
CA TYR A 49 -25.89 -3.42 -3.96
C TYR A 49 -27.39 -3.25 -4.17
N ASN A 50 -27.82 -2.61 -5.27
CA ASN A 50 -29.22 -2.55 -5.62
C ASN A 50 -29.73 -3.97 -5.95
N GLU A 51 -30.68 -4.48 -5.18
CA GLU A 51 -31.22 -5.84 -5.34
C GLU A 51 -32.08 -6.03 -6.61
N ASP A 52 -32.50 -4.93 -7.27
CA ASP A 52 -33.42 -4.96 -8.42
C ASP A 52 -32.74 -5.11 -9.80
N ASP A 53 -31.42 -4.96 -9.91
CA ASP A 53 -30.69 -5.13 -11.18
C ASP A 53 -30.21 -6.58 -11.34
N THR A 54 -31.06 -7.42 -11.91
CA THR A 54 -30.83 -8.87 -12.04
C THR A 54 -30.03 -9.30 -13.27
N ASP A 55 -29.58 -8.37 -14.12
CA ASP A 55 -29.08 -8.72 -15.47
C ASP A 55 -27.66 -8.24 -15.83
N GLU A 56 -26.85 -7.78 -14.87
CA GLU A 56 -25.44 -7.48 -15.16
C GLU A 56 -24.51 -8.18 -14.17
N PHE A 57 -23.47 -8.84 -14.71
CA PHE A 57 -22.41 -9.55 -14.00
C PHE A 57 -21.75 -8.64 -12.95
N TYR A 58 -22.35 -8.57 -11.76
CA TYR A 58 -22.03 -7.57 -10.75
C TYR A 58 -20.66 -7.90 -10.14
N GLU A 59 -19.63 -7.15 -10.54
CA GLU A 59 -18.31 -7.27 -9.93
C GLU A 59 -18.42 -6.85 -8.46
N CYS A 60 -18.07 -7.75 -7.54
CA CYS A 60 -18.03 -7.41 -6.12
C CYS A 60 -17.08 -6.25 -5.84
N HIS A 61 -17.43 -5.40 -4.87
CA HIS A 61 -16.55 -4.32 -4.46
C HIS A 61 -15.26 -4.90 -3.86
N ILE A 62 -14.10 -4.37 -4.26
CA ILE A 62 -12.79 -4.91 -3.87
C ILE A 62 -12.59 -5.02 -2.37
N MET A 63 -13.21 -4.12 -1.60
CA MET A 63 -13.13 -4.17 -0.15
C MET A 63 -13.91 -5.34 0.46
N ASP A 64 -14.97 -5.83 -0.20
CA ASP A 64 -15.71 -7.00 0.30
C ASP A 64 -14.87 -8.26 0.15
N VAL A 65 -14.09 -8.36 -0.94
CA VAL A 65 -13.05 -9.39 -1.07
C VAL A 65 -12.01 -9.25 0.05
N ALA A 66 -11.54 -8.03 0.31
CA ALA A 66 -10.54 -7.82 1.35
C ALA A 66 -11.06 -8.19 2.74
N ASP A 67 -12.31 -7.85 3.05
CA ASP A 67 -12.96 -8.13 4.34
C ASP A 67 -13.21 -9.63 4.54
N LEU A 68 -13.71 -10.33 3.49
CA LEU A 68 -13.93 -11.77 3.50
C LEU A 68 -12.63 -12.54 3.77
N HIS A 69 -11.58 -12.25 3.00
CA HIS A 69 -10.27 -12.90 3.17
C HIS A 69 -9.58 -12.46 4.47
N GLY A 70 -9.78 -11.21 4.89
CA GLY A 70 -9.29 -10.71 6.18
C GLY A 70 -9.85 -11.51 7.36
N ALA A 71 -11.15 -11.77 7.38
CA ALA A 71 -11.81 -12.58 8.40
C ALA A 71 -11.26 -14.02 8.42
N TYR A 72 -11.07 -14.62 7.25
CA TYR A 72 -10.41 -15.92 7.13
C TYR A 72 -9.03 -15.92 7.80
N TYR A 73 -8.18 -14.94 7.50
CA TYR A 73 -6.83 -14.88 8.06
C TYR A 73 -6.77 -14.57 9.56
N LEU A 74 -7.73 -13.82 10.10
CA LEU A 74 -7.84 -13.61 11.55
C LEU A 74 -8.09 -14.95 12.27
N SER A 75 -8.99 -15.79 11.74
CA SER A 75 -9.23 -17.14 12.28
C SER A 75 -8.02 -18.06 12.08
N TYR A 76 -7.36 -17.97 10.92
CA TYR A 76 -6.21 -18.80 10.56
C TYR A 76 -4.98 -18.48 11.42
N ALA A 77 -4.74 -17.20 11.72
CA ALA A 77 -3.59 -16.76 12.51
C ALA A 77 -3.59 -17.32 13.95
N ALA A 78 -4.76 -17.69 14.48
CA ALA A 78 -4.89 -18.34 15.78
C ALA A 78 -4.40 -19.80 15.78
N GLN A 79 -4.22 -20.44 14.61
CA GLN A 79 -3.83 -21.84 14.50
C GLN A 79 -2.32 -22.04 14.74
N ARG A 80 -1.96 -23.08 15.51
CA ARG A 80 -0.55 -23.34 15.89
C ARG A 80 0.31 -23.92 14.77
N ASN A 81 -0.24 -24.69 13.84
CA ASN A 81 0.55 -25.57 12.95
C ASN A 81 0.75 -25.07 11.51
N LYS A 82 0.61 -23.76 11.28
CA LYS A 82 0.62 -23.19 9.92
C LYS A 82 1.70 -22.12 9.77
N ASN A 83 2.95 -22.57 9.72
CA ASN A 83 4.12 -21.71 9.47
C ASN A 83 4.35 -21.51 7.97
N HIS A 84 5.10 -20.48 7.61
CA HIS A 84 5.56 -20.26 6.25
C HIS A 84 7.00 -20.76 6.10
N PRO A 85 7.37 -21.42 4.99
CA PRO A 85 8.70 -22.00 4.80
C PRO A 85 9.85 -20.97 4.90
N PHE A 86 9.67 -19.79 4.30
CA PHE A 86 10.72 -18.74 4.26
C PHE A 86 10.49 -17.53 5.20
N ILE A 87 9.23 -17.15 5.46
CA ILE A 87 8.90 -15.94 6.21
C ILE A 87 8.77 -16.25 7.70
N ARG A 88 9.85 -16.03 8.46
CA ARG A 88 9.94 -16.34 9.90
C ARG A 88 8.83 -15.69 10.73
N ASN A 89 8.45 -14.45 10.41
CA ASN A 89 7.42 -13.71 11.13
C ASN A 89 6.05 -13.73 10.42
N TYR A 90 5.76 -14.77 9.63
CA TYR A 90 4.53 -14.88 8.84
C TYR A 90 3.26 -14.69 9.66
N LYS A 91 3.14 -15.37 10.81
CA LYS A 91 1.98 -15.25 11.70
C LYS A 91 1.69 -13.81 12.12
N ARG A 92 2.75 -13.07 12.47
CA ARG A 92 2.66 -11.65 12.84
C ARG A 92 2.28 -10.75 11.66
N ILE A 93 2.55 -11.18 10.43
CA ILE A 93 2.13 -10.45 9.22
C ILE A 93 0.64 -10.68 8.99
N ILE A 94 0.21 -11.94 8.96
CA ILE A 94 -1.17 -12.30 8.66
C ILE A 94 -2.17 -11.95 9.77
N SER A 95 -1.70 -11.79 11.01
CA SER A 95 -2.55 -11.41 12.15
C SER A 95 -2.90 -9.92 12.19
N LYS A 96 -2.40 -9.12 11.23
CA LYS A 96 -2.69 -7.69 11.20
C LYS A 96 -4.06 -7.47 10.57
N ASN A 97 -4.85 -6.59 11.16
CA ASN A 97 -6.16 -6.19 10.60
C ASN A 97 -6.06 -5.63 9.18
N ASN A 98 -4.90 -5.10 8.78
CA ASN A 98 -4.63 -4.60 7.43
C ASN A 98 -3.70 -5.50 6.62
N TYR A 99 -3.65 -6.81 6.91
CA TYR A 99 -2.89 -7.76 6.13
C TYR A 99 -3.46 -7.87 4.72
N ILE A 100 -4.73 -8.26 4.60
CA ILE A 100 -5.47 -8.26 3.35
C ILE A 100 -6.02 -6.86 3.13
N GLN A 101 -5.59 -6.21 2.05
CA GLN A 101 -6.05 -4.89 1.66
C GLN A 101 -5.81 -4.66 0.17
N PRO A 102 -6.50 -3.68 -0.44
CA PRO A 102 -6.21 -3.29 -1.81
C PRO A 102 -4.78 -2.77 -2.01
N HIS A 103 -4.19 -3.16 -3.13
CA HIS A 103 -2.86 -2.76 -3.57
C HIS A 103 -2.86 -2.41 -5.05
N ILE A 104 -2.00 -1.47 -5.44
CA ILE A 104 -1.65 -1.26 -6.84
C ILE A 104 -0.51 -2.24 -7.16
N ALA A 105 -0.72 -3.14 -8.11
CA ALA A 105 0.24 -4.16 -8.47
C ALA A 105 0.30 -4.40 -9.98
N LYS A 106 1.44 -4.92 -10.43
CA LYS A 106 1.54 -5.59 -11.73
C LYS A 106 1.13 -7.05 -11.54
N VAL A 107 0.19 -7.50 -12.35
CA VAL A 107 -0.31 -8.88 -12.34
C VAL A 107 0.43 -9.68 -13.41
N ILE A 108 0.81 -10.91 -13.09
CA ILE A 108 1.48 -11.84 -13.99
C ILE A 108 0.75 -13.18 -13.90
N TYR A 109 0.21 -13.62 -15.02
CA TYR A 109 -0.40 -14.95 -15.15
C TYR A 109 0.69 -15.94 -15.58
N LEU A 110 0.87 -16.99 -14.80
CA LEU A 110 1.81 -18.06 -15.11
C LEU A 110 1.11 -19.15 -15.92
N SER A 111 1.85 -19.89 -16.75
CA SER A 111 1.26 -20.92 -17.61
C SER A 111 0.76 -22.16 -16.86
N SER A 112 1.19 -22.36 -15.61
CA SER A 112 0.70 -23.38 -14.68
C SER A 112 -0.63 -22.99 -14.02
N GLY A 113 -1.15 -21.79 -14.28
CA GLY A 113 -2.46 -21.32 -13.82
C GLY A 113 -2.42 -20.43 -12.57
N GLU A 114 -1.29 -20.30 -11.87
CA GLU A 114 -1.19 -19.34 -10.77
C GLU A 114 -1.11 -17.89 -11.29
N CYS A 115 -1.62 -16.97 -10.47
CA CYS A 115 -1.60 -15.55 -10.72
C CYS A 115 -0.79 -14.86 -9.64
N VAL A 116 0.34 -14.24 -10.01
CA VAL A 116 1.23 -13.55 -9.07
C VAL A 116 1.14 -12.03 -9.21
N ALA A 117 1.31 -11.33 -8.10
CA ALA A 117 1.24 -9.88 -8.01
C ALA A 117 2.58 -9.28 -7.55
N ILE A 118 3.05 -8.26 -8.27
CA ILE A 118 4.19 -7.43 -7.88
C ILE A 118 3.65 -6.08 -7.39
N ILE A 119 3.62 -5.91 -6.07
CA ILE A 119 3.11 -4.69 -5.42
C ILE A 119 3.97 -3.48 -5.79
N LYS A 120 3.33 -2.42 -6.28
CA LYS A 120 3.96 -1.13 -6.64
C LYS A 120 3.71 -0.03 -5.61
N THR A 121 2.86 -0.27 -4.62
CA THR A 121 2.54 0.72 -3.56
C THR A 121 3.73 1.06 -2.68
N PHE A 122 4.79 0.24 -2.65
CA PHE A 122 5.99 0.52 -1.86
C PHE A 122 6.64 1.86 -2.22
N TRP A 123 6.89 2.11 -3.51
CA TRP A 123 7.50 3.36 -3.99
C TRP A 123 6.60 4.57 -3.73
N LEU A 124 5.29 4.39 -3.94
CA LEU A 124 4.31 5.43 -3.63
C LEU A 124 4.34 5.80 -2.15
N ARG A 125 4.46 4.82 -1.25
CA ARG A 125 4.55 5.06 0.20
C ARG A 125 5.81 5.85 0.57
N LEU A 126 6.95 5.60 -0.08
CA LEU A 126 8.18 6.36 0.17
C LEU A 126 8.01 7.83 -0.26
N ILE A 127 7.44 8.06 -1.44
CA ILE A 127 7.14 9.40 -1.94
C ILE A 127 6.16 10.11 -1.01
N GLN A 128 5.06 9.45 -0.62
CA GLN A 128 4.07 10.00 0.30
C GLN A 128 4.68 10.35 1.67
N ARG A 129 5.58 9.52 2.21
CA ARG A 129 6.29 9.81 3.46
C ARG A 129 7.18 11.04 3.34
N ALA A 130 7.91 11.15 2.24
CA ALA A 130 8.74 12.32 1.95
C ALA A 130 7.85 13.57 1.91
N TRP A 131 6.77 13.55 1.11
CA TRP A 131 5.86 14.69 1.01
C TRP A 131 5.24 15.10 2.35
N LYS A 132 4.78 14.13 3.16
CA LYS A 132 4.25 14.41 4.50
C LYS A 132 5.28 15.10 5.40
N ARG A 133 6.55 14.67 5.36
CA ARG A 133 7.64 15.28 6.13
C ARG A 133 7.86 16.74 5.73
N VAL A 134 7.98 17.03 4.43
CA VAL A 134 8.16 18.43 4.00
C VAL A 134 6.94 19.27 4.23
N PHE A 135 5.74 18.72 4.08
CA PHE A 135 4.52 19.44 4.41
C PHE A 135 4.48 19.82 5.91
N GLN A 136 4.88 18.92 6.80
CA GLN A 136 5.00 19.21 8.24
C GLN A 136 6.04 20.32 8.50
N GLU A 137 7.19 20.26 7.83
CA GLU A 137 8.23 21.29 7.98
C GLU A 137 7.78 22.65 7.44
N ARG A 138 7.06 22.68 6.31
CA ARG A 138 6.43 23.90 5.79
C ARG A 138 5.46 24.48 6.82
N LYS A 139 4.60 23.65 7.42
CA LYS A 139 3.69 24.08 8.49
C LYS A 139 4.44 24.68 9.67
N ARG A 140 5.56 24.08 10.09
CA ARG A 140 6.43 24.62 11.16
C ARG A 140 6.96 26.01 10.79
N VAL A 141 7.51 26.16 9.59
CA VAL A 141 8.04 27.43 9.07
C VAL A 141 6.94 28.49 9.00
N PHE A 142 5.75 28.16 8.46
CA PHE A 142 4.63 29.08 8.42
C PHE A 142 4.24 29.58 9.80
N LYS A 143 4.06 28.68 10.77
CA LYS A 143 3.73 29.07 12.16
C LYS A 143 4.76 30.02 12.76
N ARG A 144 6.06 29.78 12.50
CA ARG A 144 7.14 30.66 12.97
C ARG A 144 7.12 32.02 12.30
N ARG A 145 6.88 32.08 10.99
CA ARG A 145 6.79 33.32 10.22
C ARG A 145 5.58 34.18 10.58
N MET A 146 4.52 33.56 11.12
CA MET A 146 3.33 34.27 11.61
C MET A 146 3.51 34.91 12.98
N LEU A 147 4.61 34.65 13.69
CA LEU A 147 4.85 35.27 14.99
C LEU A 147 5.18 36.76 14.83
N PRO A 148 4.63 37.66 15.69
CA PRO A 148 4.92 39.09 15.62
C PRO A 148 6.42 39.41 15.65
N ALA A 149 7.20 38.70 16.47
CA ALA A 149 8.65 38.86 16.55
C ALA A 149 9.35 38.55 15.21
N SER A 150 8.91 37.51 14.51
CA SER A 150 9.45 37.13 13.20
C SER A 150 9.11 38.14 12.11
N LEU A 151 7.90 38.70 12.15
CA LEU A 151 7.46 39.76 11.24
C LEU A 151 8.29 41.03 11.44
N ARG A 152 8.44 41.48 12.70
CA ARG A 152 9.30 42.63 13.05
C ARG A 152 10.75 42.42 12.62
N HIS A 153 11.31 41.22 12.83
CA HIS A 153 12.66 40.90 12.35
C HIS A 153 12.77 41.07 10.82
N ARG A 154 11.76 40.58 10.08
CA ARG A 154 11.73 40.72 8.62
C ARG A 154 11.62 42.19 8.17
N GLU A 155 10.86 43.01 8.88
CA GLU A 155 10.74 44.45 8.60
C GLU A 155 12.08 45.17 8.78
N ILE A 156 12.79 44.88 9.87
CA ILE A 156 14.06 45.55 10.20
C ILE A 156 15.21 45.05 9.33
N HIS A 157 15.30 43.73 9.08
CA HIS A 157 16.46 43.10 8.45
C HIS A 157 16.22 42.67 6.99
N GLY A 158 15.01 42.82 6.45
CA GLY A 158 14.63 42.37 5.11
C GLY A 158 14.56 40.84 4.94
N SER A 159 14.81 40.06 6.00
CA SER A 159 14.92 38.61 5.96
C SER A 159 14.27 37.92 7.17
N TRP A 160 13.87 36.65 6.99
CA TRP A 160 13.29 35.87 8.08
C TRP A 160 14.34 35.45 9.12
N PRO A 161 13.95 35.27 10.40
CA PRO A 161 14.83 34.70 11.42
C PRO A 161 15.43 33.35 11.02
N LYS A 162 16.63 33.02 11.51
CA LYS A 162 17.40 31.81 11.14
C LYS A 162 16.60 30.51 11.24
N ASP A 163 15.74 30.37 12.25
CA ASP A 163 14.94 29.17 12.52
C ASP A 163 13.76 28.94 11.55
N CYS A 164 13.42 29.96 10.74
CA CYS A 164 12.40 29.93 9.70
C CYS A 164 12.84 30.60 8.38
N TYR A 165 14.15 30.77 8.20
CA TYR A 165 14.76 31.36 7.01
C TYR A 165 14.57 30.43 5.81
N HIS A 166 14.98 29.17 5.95
CA HIS A 166 14.86 28.18 4.90
C HIS A 166 13.41 27.68 4.75
N PHE A 167 12.89 27.73 3.52
CA PHE A 167 11.61 27.13 3.18
C PHE A 167 11.83 25.81 2.45
N PRO A 168 11.37 24.67 2.99
CA PRO A 168 11.69 23.37 2.43
C PRO A 168 11.04 23.15 1.06
N GLN A 169 11.86 22.68 0.12
CA GLN A 169 11.46 22.33 -1.24
C GLN A 169 11.22 20.81 -1.37
N LEU A 170 10.57 20.41 -2.48
CA LEU A 170 10.41 19.00 -2.84
C LEU A 170 11.65 18.40 -3.52
N HIS A 171 12.52 19.26 -4.06
CA HIS A 171 13.77 18.85 -4.70
C HIS A 171 14.77 18.30 -3.67
N GLY A 172 15.51 17.24 -4.03
CA GLY A 172 16.50 16.60 -3.15
C GLY A 172 15.92 15.77 -2.00
N MET A 173 14.60 15.71 -1.85
CA MET A 173 13.94 15.06 -0.71
C MET A 173 14.16 13.54 -0.59
N LEU A 174 14.39 12.86 -1.71
CA LEU A 174 14.70 11.43 -1.73
C LEU A 174 16.21 11.15 -1.58
N SER A 175 17.07 12.18 -1.63
CA SER A 175 18.51 12.03 -1.47
C SER A 175 18.89 11.46 -0.10
N ALA A 176 18.17 11.88 0.95
CA ALA A 176 18.36 11.37 2.31
C ALA A 176 18.00 9.88 2.50
N THR A 177 17.34 9.25 1.52
CA THR A 177 16.99 7.80 1.58
C THR A 177 18.01 6.90 0.91
N ALA A 178 19.04 7.47 0.24
CA ALA A 178 20.08 6.71 -0.44
C ALA A 178 21.31 6.40 0.45
N THR A 179 21.35 6.90 1.68
CA THR A 179 22.50 6.81 2.62
C THR A 179 22.33 5.76 3.72
N THR A 180 21.64 4.66 3.45
CA THR A 180 21.53 3.50 4.37
C THR A 180 21.76 2.22 3.59
#